data_AF-A0A8S2GBQ5-F1
#
_entry.id   AF-A0A8S2GBQ5-F1
#
_cell.length_a   1.000
_cell.length_b   1.000
_cell.length_c   1.000
_cell.angle_alpha   90.00
_cell.angle_beta   90.00
_cell.angle_gamma   90.00
#
_symmetry.space_group_name_H-M   'P 1'
#
loop_
_entity.id
_entity.type
_entity.pdbx_description
1 polymer ?
#
loop_
_entity_poly.entity_id
_entity_poly.type
_entity_poly.pdbx_seq_one_letter_code
_entity_poly.pdbx_strand_id
1 'polypeptide(L)'
;TAYGVGCYFSASARYSHSYAKANVYGGERCMFLTRVLVGRTTLGSSSMKTPPSGYDTTTDGSNIFVTYHDAQAYADYLITYK
;
A
#
# COMPACT_ATOMS: atom_id res chain seq x y z
N THR A 1 -11.66 -3.03 3.04
CA THR A 1 -10.40 -3.38 2.36
C THR A 1 -10.51 -4.80 1.81
N ALA A 2 -9.82 -5.16 0.72
CA ALA A 2 -10.09 -6.41 -0.02
C ALA A 2 -9.12 -7.55 0.30
N TYR A 3 -7.86 -7.23 0.61
CA TYR A 3 -6.77 -8.19 0.75
C TYR A 3 -6.18 -8.25 2.18
N GLY A 4 -6.77 -7.53 3.13
CA GLY A 4 -6.30 -7.46 4.51
C GLY A 4 -6.72 -6.17 5.21
N VAL A 5 -6.59 -6.15 6.52
CA VAL A 5 -6.77 -4.94 7.35
C VAL A 5 -5.37 -4.44 7.70
N GLY A 6 -4.83 -3.58 6.84
CA GLY A 6 -3.46 -3.07 6.95
C GLY A 6 -3.19 -1.91 5.99
N CYS A 7 -1.93 -1.53 5.84
CA CYS A 7 -1.50 -0.46 4.96
C CYS A 7 -1.27 -0.99 3.54
N TYR A 8 -1.89 -0.33 2.56
CA TYR A 8 -1.86 -0.75 1.16
C TYR A 8 -0.81 0.03 0.38
N PHE A 9 0.04 -0.69 -0.34
CA PHE A 9 1.03 -0.15 -1.26
C PHE A 9 0.81 -0.74 -2.64
N SER A 10 1.16 0.03 -3.68
CA SER A 10 1.12 -0.48 -5.05
C SER A 10 2.42 -0.21 -5.79
N ALA A 11 2.84 -1.20 -6.59
CA ALA A 11 3.93 -1.05 -7.55
C ALA A 11 3.57 -0.12 -8.74
N SER A 12 2.28 0.22 -8.90
CA SER A 12 1.79 1.08 -9.98
C SER A 12 1.35 2.44 -9.42
N ALA A 13 2.07 3.50 -9.81
CA ALA A 13 1.67 4.87 -9.49
C ALA A 13 0.27 5.22 -10.04
N ARG A 14 -0.11 4.66 -11.20
CA ARG A 14 -1.45 4.83 -11.78
C ARG A 14 -2.53 4.22 -10.89
N TYR A 15 -2.27 3.08 -10.25
CA TYR A 15 -3.21 2.50 -9.29
C TYR A 15 -3.33 3.41 -8.06
N SER A 16 -2.20 3.78 -7.46
CA SER A 16 -2.15 4.68 -6.30
C SER A 16 -2.76 6.06 -6.56
N HIS A 17 -2.72 6.57 -7.79
CA HIS A 17 -3.35 7.83 -8.18
C HIS A 17 -4.85 7.88 -7.87
N SER A 18 -5.56 6.76 -8.05
CA SER A 18 -7.00 6.69 -7.74
C SER A 18 -7.32 6.94 -6.26
N TYR A 19 -6.34 6.77 -5.37
CA TYR A 19 -6.42 7.04 -3.94
C TYR A 19 -5.83 8.41 -3.54
N ALA A 20 -5.00 9.01 -4.40
CA ALA A 20 -4.40 10.33 -4.19
C ALA A 20 -5.40 11.44 -4.51
N LYS A 21 -6.29 11.75 -3.55
CA LYS A 21 -7.32 12.80 -3.71
C LYS A 21 -6.68 14.17 -3.95
N ALA A 22 -7.23 14.90 -4.92
CA ALA A 22 -6.85 16.26 -5.20
C ALA A 22 -7.23 17.18 -4.02
N ASN A 23 -6.35 18.10 -3.67
CA ASN A 23 -6.62 19.12 -2.66
C ASN A 23 -7.64 20.14 -3.17
N VAL A 24 -8.34 20.79 -2.24
CA VAL A 24 -9.39 21.78 -2.57
C VAL A 24 -8.82 23.14 -3.01
N TYR A 25 -7.52 23.38 -2.79
CA TYR A 25 -6.86 24.69 -2.95
C TYR A 25 -5.93 24.76 -4.18
N GLY A 26 -6.15 23.93 -5.20
CA GLY A 26 -5.27 23.94 -6.38
C GLY A 26 -5.27 22.68 -7.22
N GLY A 27 -5.99 21.63 -6.78
CA GLY A 27 -6.10 20.36 -7.48
C GLY A 27 -4.87 19.48 -7.36
N GLU A 28 -3.92 19.83 -6.49
CA GLU A 28 -2.69 19.04 -6.33
C GLU A 28 -2.97 17.76 -5.57
N ARG A 29 -2.22 16.72 -5.92
CA ARG A 29 -2.30 15.39 -5.36
C ARG A 29 -0.96 15.05 -4.74
N CYS A 30 -1.02 14.32 -3.64
CA CYS A 30 0.16 13.84 -2.95
C CYS A 30 0.20 12.31 -2.98
N MET A 31 1.38 11.74 -3.18
CA MET A 31 1.62 10.30 -3.14
C MET A 31 2.95 10.03 -2.44
N PHE A 32 2.97 9.06 -1.53
CA PHE A 32 4.22 8.56 -0.98
C PHE A 32 4.85 7.54 -1.93
N LEU A 33 6.16 7.68 -2.16
CA LEU A 33 7.00 6.60 -2.64
C LEU A 33 7.73 6.01 -1.43
N THR A 34 7.44 4.74 -1.15
CA THR A 34 7.82 4.07 0.10
C THR A 34 8.65 2.84 -0.21
N ARG A 35 9.78 2.66 0.51
CA ARG A 35 10.46 1.37 0.60
C ARG A 35 9.69 0.47 1.57
N VAL A 36 9.24 -0.67 1.08
CA VAL A 36 8.41 -1.61 1.84
C VAL A 36 9.10 -2.97 1.94
N LEU A 37 9.21 -3.50 3.16
CA LEU A 37 9.70 -4.85 3.44
C LEU A 37 8.55 -5.85 3.19
N VAL A 38 8.38 -6.24 1.93
CA VAL A 38 7.28 -7.14 1.51
C VAL A 38 7.45 -8.59 1.95
N GLY A 39 8.69 -9.05 2.09
CA GLY A 39 9.02 -10.40 2.54
C GLY A 39 8.31 -11.50 1.75
N ARG A 40 7.85 -12.55 2.46
CA ARG A 40 7.01 -13.61 1.92
C ARG A 40 5.57 -13.15 1.83
N THR A 41 4.96 -13.33 0.67
CA THR A 41 3.61 -12.84 0.39
C THR A 41 2.63 -13.99 0.16
N THR A 42 1.38 -13.82 0.56
CA THR A 42 0.28 -14.76 0.22
C THR A 42 -0.96 -14.00 -0.25
N LEU A 43 -1.91 -14.70 -0.88
CA LEU A 43 -3.17 -14.09 -1.28
C LEU A 43 -3.94 -13.59 -0.06
N GLY A 44 -4.39 -12.34 -0.14
CA GLY A 44 -5.11 -11.68 0.94
C GLY A 44 -6.62 -11.89 0.89
N SER A 45 -7.27 -11.69 2.03
CA SER A 45 -8.73 -11.57 2.13
C SER A 45 -9.14 -10.44 3.08
N SER A 46 -10.37 -9.95 2.92
CA SER A 46 -10.87 -8.77 3.64
C SER A 46 -10.90 -8.90 5.17
N SER A 47 -10.96 -10.12 5.69
CA SER A 47 -11.03 -10.41 7.13
C SER A 47 -9.66 -10.58 7.81
N MET A 48 -8.57 -10.67 7.03
CA MET A 48 -7.23 -10.91 7.58
C MET A 48 -6.70 -9.67 8.32
N LYS A 49 -6.48 -9.80 9.63
CA LYS A 49 -5.87 -8.77 10.48
C LYS A 49 -4.35 -8.92 10.64
N THR A 50 -3.83 -10.09 10.30
CA THR A 50 -2.40 -10.44 10.28
C THR A 50 -2.17 -11.39 9.12
N PRO A 51 -0.96 -11.49 8.58
CA PRO A 51 -0.65 -12.50 7.58
C PRO A 51 -0.70 -13.91 8.22
N PRO A 52 -0.98 -14.97 7.43
CA PRO A 52 -0.83 -16.34 7.88
C PRO A 52 0.60 -16.66 8.32
N SER A 53 0.77 -17.69 9.16
CA SER A 53 2.10 -18.11 9.65
C SER A 53 3.08 -18.36 8.49
N GLY A 54 4.28 -17.79 8.60
CA GLY A 54 5.34 -17.90 7.59
C GLY A 54 5.28 -16.88 6.46
N TYR A 55 4.33 -15.93 6.51
CA TYR A 55 4.20 -14.82 5.57
C TYR A 55 4.29 -13.48 6.30
N ASP A 56 4.76 -12.46 5.58
CA ASP A 56 5.02 -11.11 6.08
C ASP A 56 3.99 -10.09 5.58
N THR A 57 3.44 -10.33 4.38
CA THR A 57 2.42 -9.47 3.75
C THR A 57 1.37 -10.29 3.00
N THR A 58 0.24 -9.65 2.69
CA THR A 58 -0.72 -10.19 1.74
C THR A 58 -0.74 -9.39 0.46
N THR A 59 -1.23 -10.01 -0.62
CA THR A 59 -1.26 -9.41 -1.95
C THR A 59 -2.56 -9.73 -2.68
N ASP A 60 -2.86 -8.94 -3.72
CA ASP A 60 -3.87 -9.28 -4.74
C ASP A 60 -3.36 -10.29 -5.77
N GLY A 61 -2.08 -10.69 -5.67
CA GLY A 61 -1.40 -11.54 -6.65
C GLY A 61 -0.83 -10.77 -7.84
N SER A 62 -0.93 -9.44 -7.85
CA SER A 62 -0.41 -8.59 -8.91
C SER A 62 0.41 -7.42 -8.36
N ASN A 63 -0.22 -6.29 -8.10
CA ASN A 63 0.43 -5.01 -7.89
C ASN A 63 0.15 -4.41 -6.52
N ILE A 64 -0.61 -5.08 -5.65
CA ILE A 64 -1.00 -4.58 -4.34
C ILE A 64 -0.32 -5.43 -3.26
N PHE A 65 0.25 -4.75 -2.28
CA PHE A 65 0.84 -5.37 -1.09
C PHE A 65 0.25 -4.72 0.16
N VAL A 66 -0.13 -5.55 1.14
CA VAL A 66 -0.68 -5.09 2.41
C VAL A 66 0.30 -5.44 3.52
N THR A 67 0.79 -4.43 4.21
CA THR A 67 1.61 -4.60 5.42
C THR A 67 0.75 -4.52 6.67
N TYR A 68 1.21 -5.16 7.74
CA TYR A 68 0.47 -5.29 9.00
C TYR A 68 1.22 -4.66 10.19
N HIS A 69 2.45 -4.21 9.98
CA HIS A 69 3.27 -3.51 10.97
C HIS A 69 3.89 -2.24 10.39
N ASP A 70 3.86 -1.15 11.16
CA ASP A 70 4.35 0.17 10.73
C ASP A 70 5.85 0.16 10.38
N ALA A 71 6.63 -0.65 11.08
CA ALA A 71 8.05 -0.81 10.83
C ALA A 71 8.40 -1.46 9.48
N GLN A 72 7.42 -2.02 8.75
CA GLN A 72 7.63 -2.59 7.41
C GLN A 72 7.73 -1.53 6.31
N ALA A 73 7.43 -0.27 6.60
CA ALA A 73 7.37 0.80 5.60
C ALA A 73 8.22 2.00 6.00
N TYR A 74 9.09 2.43 5.08
CA TYR A 74 9.86 3.67 5.21
C TYR A 74 9.50 4.61 4.05
N ALA A 75 8.83 5.71 4.36
CA ALA A 75 8.44 6.71 3.36
C ALA A 75 9.68 7.52 2.94
N ASP A 76 10.20 7.26 1.74
CA ASP A 76 11.40 7.96 1.25
C ASP A 76 11.05 9.33 0.67
N TYR A 77 9.94 9.42 -0.06
CA TYR A 77 9.56 10.64 -0.77
C TYR A 77 8.07 10.92 -0.66
N LEU A 78 7.73 12.20 -0.55
CA LEU A 78 6.40 12.73 -0.81
C LEU A 78 6.42 13.39 -2.20
N ILE A 79 5.67 12.83 -3.14
CA ILE A 79 5.55 13.32 -4.51
C ILE A 79 4.28 14.17 -4.60
N THR A 80 4.43 15.41 -5.05
CA THR A 80 3.30 16.32 -5.34
C THR A 80 3.18 16.54 -6.85
N TYR A 81 1.97 16.38 -7.38
CA TYR A 81 1.66 16.51 -8.81
C TYR A 81 0.21 16.97 -9.02
N LYS A 82 -0.24 17.14 -10.27
CA LYS A 82 -1.63 17.48 -10.62
C LYS A 82 -2.22 16.41 -11.54
#